data_AF-A0A942IYJ8-F1
#
_entry.id   AF-A0A942IYJ8-F1
#
_cell.length_a   1.000
_cell.length_b   1.000
_cell.length_c   1.000
_cell.angle_alpha   90.00
_cell.angle_beta   90.00
_cell.angle_gamma   90.00
#
_symmetry.space_group_name_H-M   'P 1'
#
loop_
_entity.id
_entity.type
_entity.pdbx_description
1 polymer ?
#
loop_
_entity_poly.entity_id
_entity_poly.type
_entity_poly.pdbx_seq_one_letter_code
_entity_poly.pdbx_strand_id
1 'polypeptide(L)'
;MRGNPVVGTYSTGTSTVTWADGRKSVDTYTCIGTTQPANNRIFDAHTICDAGNADGTYTAIFGCNFTSKDMRSTGCVGGLIGRTGKYVGMGGTITFGGATGGGTGTGTWAKSGQ
;
A
#
# COMPACT_ATOMS: atom_id res chain seq x y z
N MET A 1 16.70 -28.14 -5.68
CA MET A 1 15.71 -27.14 -6.13
C MET A 1 16.45 -25.83 -6.39
N ARG A 2 16.41 -25.28 -7.61
CA ARG A 2 16.96 -23.93 -7.92
C ARG A 2 15.80 -22.94 -7.88
N GLY A 3 15.54 -22.33 -6.72
CA GLY A 3 14.62 -21.21 -6.60
C GLY A 3 15.35 -19.90 -6.90
N ASN A 4 14.72 -18.98 -7.64
CA ASN A 4 15.21 -17.60 -7.72
C ASN A 4 14.99 -16.93 -6.35
N PRO A 5 15.96 -16.16 -5.83
CA PRO A 5 15.80 -15.49 -4.54
C PRO A 5 14.60 -14.54 -4.59
N VAL A 6 13.67 -14.72 -3.65
CA VAL A 6 12.62 -13.74 -3.37
C VAL A 6 13.29 -12.60 -2.60
N VAL A 7 13.15 -11.37 -3.10
CA VAL A 7 13.66 -10.19 -2.38
C VAL A 7 12.56 -9.69 -1.48
N GLY A 8 12.82 -9.70 -0.18
CA GLY A 8 11.96 -9.11 0.83
C GLY A 8 12.40 -7.69 1.15
N THR A 9 11.45 -6.80 1.41
CA THR A 9 11.71 -5.46 1.93
C THR A 9 10.92 -5.24 3.21
N TYR A 10 11.49 -4.44 4.11
CA TYR A 10 10.83 -3.92 5.29
C TYR A 10 11.04 -2.40 5.28
N SER A 11 9.98 -1.63 5.49
CA SER A 11 10.08 -0.18 5.55
C SER A 11 9.10 0.39 6.57
N THR A 12 9.49 1.50 7.17
CA THR A 12 8.64 2.31 8.04
C THR A 12 8.68 3.75 7.58
N GLY A 13 7.60 4.50 7.80
CA GLY A 13 7.57 5.90 7.40
C GLY A 13 6.31 6.61 7.83
N THR A 14 6.08 7.75 7.18
CA THR A 14 4.85 8.54 7.35
C THR A 14 4.22 8.85 6.01
N SER A 15 2.89 8.98 6.00
CA SER A 15 2.12 9.41 4.84
C SER A 15 1.22 10.58 5.24
N THR A 16 1.16 11.61 4.41
CA THR A 16 0.20 12.70 4.57
C THR A 16 -1.03 12.38 3.74
N VAL A 17 -2.16 12.18 4.40
CA VAL A 17 -3.47 11.95 3.78
C VAL A 17 -4.20 13.29 3.73
N THR A 18 -4.61 13.71 2.53
CA THR A 18 -5.55 14.82 2.35
C THR A 18 -6.92 14.22 2.05
N TRP A 19 -7.88 14.47 2.93
CA TRP A 19 -9.25 13.99 2.84
C TRP A 19 -10.06 14.85 1.86
N ALA A 20 -11.21 14.32 1.42
CA ALA A 20 -12.09 15.01 0.47
C ALA A 20 -12.64 16.36 0.99
N ASP A 21 -12.73 16.52 2.32
CA ASP A 21 -13.10 17.77 3.00
C ASP A 21 -11.92 18.76 3.14
N GLY A 22 -10.74 18.43 2.60
CA GLY A 22 -9.51 19.21 2.69
C GLY A 22 -8.73 19.03 3.98
N ARG A 23 -9.25 18.28 4.97
CA ARG A 23 -8.53 17.97 6.20
C ARG A 23 -7.27 17.17 5.86
N LYS A 24 -6.19 17.41 6.60
CA LYS A 24 -4.96 16.62 6.51
C LYS A 24 -4.77 15.78 7.76
N SER A 25 -4.32 14.55 7.57
CA SER A 25 -3.83 13.70 8.66
C SER A 25 -2.48 13.10 8.29
N VAL A 26 -1.66 12.81 9.31
CA VAL A 26 -0.39 12.10 9.12
C VAL A 26 -0.54 10.72 9.70
N ASP A 27 -0.34 9.72 8.86
CA ASP A 27 -0.30 8.31 9.27
C ASP A 27 1.15 7.89 9.42
N THR A 28 1.45 7.08 10.44
CA THR A 28 2.66 6.26 10.47
C THR A 28 2.35 4.92 9.81
N TYR A 29 3.34 4.33 9.14
CA TYR A 29 3.17 3.01 8.54
C TYR A 29 4.38 2.11 8.74
N THR A 30 4.12 0.81 8.68
CA THR A 30 5.10 -0.26 8.54
C THR A 30 4.68 -1.13 7.37
N CYS A 31 5.58 -1.37 6.43
CA CYS A 31 5.33 -2.19 5.24
C CYS A 31 6.31 -3.36 5.15
N ILE A 32 5.80 -4.46 4.62
CA ILE A 32 6.58 -5.57 4.09
C ILE A 32 6.30 -5.72 2.60
N GLY A 33 7.34 -5.97 1.82
CA GLY A 33 7.24 -6.21 0.39
C GLY A 33 7.93 -7.50 -0.03
N THR A 34 7.41 -8.18 -1.04
CA THR A 34 8.04 -9.37 -1.63
C THR A 34 7.93 -9.35 -3.15
N THR A 35 8.96 -9.79 -3.86
CA THR A 35 8.89 -9.96 -5.31
C THR A 35 8.07 -11.20 -5.69
N GLN A 36 7.25 -11.09 -6.73
CA GLN A 36 6.53 -12.24 -7.28
C GLN A 36 7.42 -12.97 -8.31
N PRO A 37 7.54 -14.31 -8.23
CA PRO A 37 8.23 -15.10 -9.24
C PRO A 37 7.67 -14.87 -10.64
N ALA A 38 8.54 -14.88 -11.66
CA ALA A 38 8.18 -14.53 -13.05
C ALA A 38 7.11 -15.43 -13.71
N ASN A 39 6.76 -16.57 -13.11
CA ASN A 39 5.81 -17.51 -13.72
C ASN A 39 4.37 -16.96 -13.63
N ASN A 40 3.85 -16.48 -14.76
CA ASN A 40 2.48 -15.96 -14.91
C ASN A 40 2.13 -14.84 -13.91
N ARG A 41 3.09 -13.97 -13.58
CA ARG A 41 2.86 -12.88 -12.63
C ARG A 41 2.01 -11.76 -13.24
N ILE A 42 1.04 -11.28 -12.47
CA ILE A 42 0.27 -10.06 -12.76
C ILE A 42 1.00 -8.83 -12.21
N PHE A 43 1.72 -9.01 -11.10
CA PHE A 43 2.49 -7.97 -10.42
C PHE A 43 3.94 -8.40 -10.26
N ASP A 44 4.88 -7.46 -10.36
CA ASP A 44 6.30 -7.71 -10.07
C ASP A 44 6.56 -7.89 -8.57
N ALA A 45 5.77 -7.23 -7.73
CA ALA A 45 5.88 -7.29 -6.27
C ALA A 45 4.53 -7.13 -5.57
N HIS A 46 4.45 -7.64 -4.34
CA HIS A 46 3.34 -7.44 -3.42
C HIS A 46 3.81 -6.73 -2.17
N THR A 47 3.05 -5.76 -1.70
CA THR A 47 3.35 -4.99 -0.49
C THR A 47 2.14 -4.96 0.43
N ILE A 48 2.36 -5.21 1.71
CA ILE A 48 1.34 -5.06 2.76
C ILE A 48 1.86 -4.01 3.73
N CYS A 49 1.04 -3.00 4.01
CA CYS A 49 1.35 -1.93 4.95
C CYS A 49 0.28 -1.87 6.02
N ASP A 50 0.68 -1.87 7.28
CA ASP A 50 -0.18 -1.43 8.38
C ASP A 50 0.10 0.05 8.63
N ALA A 51 -0.96 0.85 8.65
CA ALA A 51 -0.89 2.29 8.78
C ALA A 51 -1.97 2.82 9.73
N GLY A 52 -1.73 3.99 10.30
CA GLY A 52 -2.75 4.65 11.10
C GLY A 52 -2.26 5.89 11.84
N ASN A 53 -3.21 6.47 12.57
CA ASN A 53 -3.01 7.65 13.41
C ASN A 53 -3.97 7.60 14.60
N ALA A 54 -4.13 8.72 15.31
CA ALA A 54 -5.02 8.82 16.48
C ALA A 54 -6.50 8.49 16.17
N ASP A 55 -6.95 8.62 14.93
CA ASP A 55 -8.31 8.30 14.52
C ASP A 55 -8.53 6.79 14.31
N GLY A 56 -7.48 5.99 14.20
CA GLY A 56 -7.56 4.53 13.99
C GLY A 56 -6.48 3.98 13.06
N THR A 57 -6.54 2.66 12.83
CA THR A 57 -5.59 1.91 12.00
C THR A 57 -6.27 1.15 10.87
N TYR A 58 -5.51 0.88 9.80
CA TYR A 58 -5.91 0.11 8.64
C TYR A 58 -4.73 -0.65 8.02
N THR A 59 -5.04 -1.67 7.23
CA THR A 59 -4.07 -2.38 6.38
C THR A 59 -4.31 -1.98 4.93
N ALA A 60 -3.24 -1.64 4.20
CA ALA A 60 -3.23 -1.50 2.76
C ALA A 60 -2.48 -2.67 2.12
N ILE A 61 -3.06 -3.28 1.08
CA ILE A 61 -2.48 -4.42 0.37
C ILE A 61 -2.34 -4.03 -1.09
N PHE A 62 -1.15 -4.13 -1.65
CA PHE A 62 -0.81 -3.68 -3.00
C PHE A 62 -0.23 -4.80 -3.85
N GLY A 63 -0.66 -4.84 -5.11
CA GLY A 63 0.13 -5.41 -6.20
C GLY A 63 0.80 -4.29 -6.99
N CYS A 64 2.09 -4.42 -7.25
CA CYS A 64 2.93 -3.39 -7.86
C CYS A 64 3.68 -3.90 -9.10
N ASN A 65 3.82 -3.04 -10.11
CA ASN A 65 4.69 -3.25 -11.26
C ASN A 65 5.77 -2.17 -11.31
N PHE A 66 6.99 -2.53 -11.69
CA PHE A 66 8.07 -1.57 -11.89
C PHE A 66 7.78 -0.72 -13.13
N THR A 67 7.81 0.60 -12.97
CA THR A 67 7.56 1.57 -14.05
C THR A 67 8.85 2.16 -14.61
N SER A 68 10.00 1.82 -14.00
CA SER A 68 11.33 2.27 -14.42
C SER A 68 12.28 1.08 -14.62
N LYS A 69 13.22 1.24 -15.58
CA LYS A 69 14.23 0.20 -15.90
C LYS A 69 15.20 -0.09 -14.75
N ASP A 70 15.42 0.88 -13.87
CA ASP A 70 16.25 0.74 -12.67
C ASP A 70 15.51 0.10 -11.49
N MET A 71 14.24 -0.29 -11.67
CA MET A 71 13.37 -0.91 -10.66
C MET A 71 13.18 -0.04 -9.40
N ARG A 72 13.36 1.28 -9.51
CA ARG A 72 13.19 2.21 -8.39
C ARG A 72 11.82 2.85 -8.34
N SER A 73 11.07 2.85 -9.43
CA SER A 73 9.71 3.38 -9.48
C SER A 73 8.70 2.28 -9.68
N THR A 74 7.55 2.42 -9.01
CA THR A 74 6.45 1.45 -9.07
C THR A 74 5.13 2.15 -9.30
N GLY A 75 4.23 1.43 -9.98
CA GLY A 75 2.80 1.70 -10.01
C GLY A 75 2.09 0.54 -9.33
N CYS A 76 1.25 0.85 -8.36
CA CYS A 76 0.56 -0.12 -7.53
C CYS A 76 -0.94 0.13 -7.49
N VAL A 77 -1.69 -0.94 -7.39
CA VAL A 77 -3.13 -0.94 -7.10
C VAL A 77 -3.40 -1.90 -5.95
N GLY A 78 -4.42 -1.61 -5.15
CA GLY A 78 -4.59 -2.29 -3.90
C GLY A 78 -5.94 -2.10 -3.23
N GLY A 79 -6.09 -2.83 -2.13
CA GLY A 79 -7.23 -2.77 -1.23
C GLY A 79 -6.87 -2.13 0.10
N LEU A 80 -7.89 -1.59 0.76
CA LEU A 80 -7.82 -1.04 2.11
C LEU A 80 -8.75 -1.83 3.02
N ILE A 81 -8.27 -2.15 4.22
CA ILE A 81 -9.03 -2.90 5.24
C ILE A 81 -8.91 -2.15 6.56
N GLY A 82 -10.00 -1.57 7.03
CA GLY A 82 -10.02 -0.88 8.31
C GLY A 82 -9.92 -1.85 9.49
N ARG A 83 -9.14 -1.48 10.51
CA ARG A 83 -8.86 -2.33 11.68
C ARG A 83 -9.42 -1.76 12.97
N THR A 84 -9.21 -0.46 13.21
CA THR A 84 -9.61 0.19 14.48
C THR A 84 -10.12 1.62 14.25
N GLY A 85 -10.74 2.19 15.30
CA GLY A 85 -11.21 3.58 15.30
C GLY A 85 -12.21 3.89 14.18
N LYS A 86 -12.05 5.03 13.52
CA LYS A 86 -12.95 5.48 12.43
C LYS A 86 -13.00 4.51 11.25
N TYR A 87 -12.01 3.63 11.11
CA TYR A 87 -11.90 2.70 9.98
C TYR A 87 -12.64 1.37 10.21
N VAL A 88 -13.11 1.06 11.43
CA VAL A 88 -13.77 -0.23 11.70
C VAL A 88 -14.95 -0.45 10.75
N GLY A 89 -14.98 -1.63 10.13
CA GLY A 89 -16.03 -2.00 9.16
C GLY A 89 -15.90 -1.33 7.79
N MET A 90 -14.84 -0.54 7.56
CA MET A 90 -14.54 0.04 6.25
C MET A 90 -13.67 -0.89 5.41
N GLY A 91 -13.99 -0.99 4.13
CA GLY A 91 -13.12 -1.49 3.08
C GLY A 91 -12.81 -0.38 2.07
N GLY A 92 -11.92 -0.62 1.13
CA GLY A 92 -11.62 0.37 0.13
C GLY A 92 -10.66 -0.09 -0.94
N THR A 93 -10.39 0.80 -1.88
CA THR A 93 -9.40 0.62 -2.94
C THR A 93 -8.39 1.74 -2.87
N ILE A 94 -7.16 1.47 -3.27
CA ILE A 94 -6.08 2.44 -3.27
C ILE A 94 -5.17 2.26 -4.47
N THR A 95 -4.67 3.37 -5.01
CA THR A 95 -3.56 3.40 -5.97
C THR A 95 -2.33 4.00 -5.32
N PHE A 96 -1.16 3.68 -5.85
CA PHE A 96 0.10 4.33 -5.48
C PHE A 96 1.03 4.39 -6.69
N GLY A 97 1.72 5.52 -6.85
CA GLY A 97 2.75 5.70 -7.85
C GLY A 97 3.90 6.52 -7.28
N GLY A 98 5.13 6.04 -7.47
CA GLY A 98 6.30 6.76 -7.00
C GLY A 98 7.56 5.93 -6.97
N ALA A 99 8.61 6.54 -6.44
CA ALA A 99 9.91 5.91 -6.25
C ALA A 99 9.98 5.21 -4.89
N THR A 100 10.93 4.29 -4.73
CA THR A 100 11.28 3.71 -3.44
C THR A 100 11.60 4.83 -2.45
N GLY A 101 10.80 4.95 -1.38
CA GLY A 101 10.94 5.99 -0.35
C GLY A 101 10.07 7.23 -0.54
N GLY A 102 9.28 7.34 -1.61
CA GLY A 102 8.33 8.45 -1.77
C GLY A 102 7.40 8.31 -2.97
N GLY A 103 6.12 8.60 -2.77
CA GLY A 103 5.13 8.54 -3.84
C GLY A 103 3.78 9.14 -3.42
N THR A 104 2.82 9.06 -4.33
CA THR A 104 1.48 9.59 -4.15
C THR A 104 0.45 8.61 -4.67
N GLY A 105 -0.78 8.72 -4.20
CA GLY A 105 -1.84 7.79 -4.52
C GLY A 105 -3.20 8.34 -4.16
N THR A 106 -4.25 7.62 -4.53
CA THR A 106 -5.62 7.97 -4.15
C THR A 106 -6.31 6.74 -3.61
N GLY A 107 -6.91 6.89 -2.43
CA GLY A 107 -7.70 5.86 -1.78
C GLY A 107 -9.17 6.28 -1.69
N THR A 108 -10.06 5.31 -1.79
CA THR A 108 -11.49 5.50 -1.48
C THR A 108 -11.90 4.50 -0.42
N TRP A 109 -12.62 4.99 0.58
CA TRP A 109 -13.20 4.17 1.63
C TRP A 109 -14.70 3.98 1.40
N ALA A 110 -15.19 2.78 1.67
CA ALA A 110 -16.60 2.43 1.69
C ALA A 110 -16.89 1.63 2.96
N LYS A 111 -18.08 1.80 3.53
CA LYS A 111 -18.53 0.90 4.60
C LYS A 111 -18.87 -0.45 3.99
N SER A 112 -18.44 -1.54 4.61
CA SER A 112 -18.91 -2.87 4.24
C SER A 112 -20.44 -2.94 4.44
N GLY A 113 -21.19 -3.15 3.36
CA GLY A 113 -22.65 -3.26 3.39
C GLY A 113 -23.47 -2.13 2.75
N GLN A 114 -22.87 -1.31 1.87
CA GLN A 114 -23.62 -0.56 0.84
C GLN A 114 -23.42 -1.17 -0.53
#